data_AF-A0A3C1FGY0-F1
#
_entry.id   AF-A0A3C1FGY0-F1
#
_cell.length_a   1.000
_cell.length_b   1.000
_cell.length_c   1.000
_cell.angle_alpha   90.00
_cell.angle_beta   90.00
_cell.angle_gamma   90.00
#
_symmetry.space_group_name_H-M   'P 1'
#
loop_
_entity.id
_entity.type
_entity.pdbx_description
1 polymer ?
#
loop_
_entity_poly.entity_id
_entity_poly.type
_entity_poly.pdbx_seq_one_letter_code
_entity_poly.pdbx_strand_id
1 'polypeptide(L)'
;MTKVLIENFRGIKHLELDLDETTVLIGENNSGKTAVLDVLRLCLRDLGPRRRVVFDAFDFHLRDAAAEPSSADPIRVEVTFSENAKGDWSDDVTGRLNRQRILQVRDDERSQVLLRVTCAYNVMERDFAQEWAFLNLDGQPLTGISETALGTLQREVAYFYLAALRDAAHHFDAKGPFWRPFLKDSQLPAEKKAEIEQKLREVNDIVVASHTSFEQARNGLRKLQEVVPLASGDVVSIEAVPGRMFDMLAKAQVHLGASTGAKIPVGRHGEGTQSLAVLMLFSAFLEAWPRGAPIVALEEPEA
;
A
#
# COMPACT_ATOMS: atom_id res chain seq x y z
N MET A 1 6.14 -15.16 -7.72
CA MET A 1 6.73 -14.31 -8.77
C MET A 1 8.11 -14.86 -9.01
N THR A 2 8.45 -15.24 -10.25
CA THR A 2 9.66 -16.03 -10.54
C THR A 2 10.66 -15.31 -11.43
N LYS A 3 10.21 -14.32 -12.22
CA LYS A 3 11.09 -13.54 -13.09
C LYS A 3 10.51 -12.14 -13.31
N VAL A 4 11.39 -11.15 -13.41
CA VAL A 4 11.06 -9.80 -13.85
C VAL A 4 12.03 -9.33 -14.94
N LEU A 5 11.50 -8.71 -15.98
CA LEU A 5 12.26 -8.00 -17.01
C LEU A 5 11.88 -6.53 -16.95
N ILE A 6 12.87 -5.64 -16.93
CA ILE A 6 12.71 -4.18 -16.85
C ILE A 6 13.56 -3.55 -17.94
N GLU A 7 12.94 -2.74 -18.79
CA GLU A 7 13.59 -1.97 -19.84
C GLU A 7 13.24 -0.49 -19.70
N ASN A 8 14.24 0.35 -19.89
CA ASN A 8 14.16 1.81 -19.95
C ASN A 8 13.49 2.50 -18.75
N PHE A 9 13.70 1.99 -17.53
CA PHE A 9 13.16 2.57 -16.30
C PHE A 9 14.26 3.21 -15.43
N ARG A 10 14.25 4.53 -15.27
CA ARG A 10 15.21 5.32 -14.49
C ARG A 10 16.66 4.96 -14.83
N GLY A 11 17.44 4.47 -13.86
CA GLY A 11 18.83 4.03 -14.08
C GLY A 11 18.97 2.68 -14.81
N ILE A 12 17.87 1.97 -15.06
CA ILE A 12 17.85 0.63 -15.65
C ILE A 12 17.53 0.74 -17.13
N LYS A 13 18.53 0.49 -17.98
CA LYS A 13 18.31 0.35 -19.43
C LYS A 13 17.68 -1.00 -19.79
N HIS A 14 18.24 -2.08 -19.25
CA HIS A 14 17.75 -3.44 -19.40
C HIS A 14 18.21 -4.26 -18.20
N LEU A 15 17.29 -4.99 -17.57
CA LEU A 15 17.54 -5.89 -16.46
C LEU A 15 16.60 -7.09 -16.56
N GLU A 16 17.17 -8.29 -16.50
CA GLU A 16 16.42 -9.51 -16.24
C GLU A 16 16.85 -10.08 -14.90
N LEU A 17 15.89 -10.41 -14.05
CA LEU A 17 16.11 -10.90 -12.70
C LEU A 17 15.21 -12.10 -12.43
N ASP A 18 15.83 -13.24 -12.11
CA ASP A 18 15.14 -14.39 -11.56
C ASP A 18 14.92 -14.18 -10.05
N LEU A 19 13.77 -14.63 -9.57
CA LEU A 19 13.29 -14.38 -8.21
C LEU A 19 12.90 -15.70 -7.54
N ASP A 20 13.34 -15.84 -6.30
CA ASP A 20 13.05 -16.98 -5.43
C ASP A 20 12.09 -16.56 -4.30
N GLU A 21 11.78 -17.48 -3.38
CA GLU A 21 10.98 -17.17 -2.19
C GLU A 21 11.58 -16.02 -1.35
N THR A 22 12.92 -15.96 -1.27
CA THR A 22 13.65 -14.85 -0.68
C THR A 22 14.74 -14.41 -1.63
N THR A 23 14.65 -13.17 -2.12
CA THR A 23 15.66 -12.58 -3.00
C THR A 23 16.27 -11.35 -2.34
N VAL A 24 17.60 -11.33 -2.23
CA VAL A 24 18.36 -10.20 -1.67
C VAL A 24 19.08 -9.48 -2.80
N LEU A 25 18.76 -8.20 -3.00
CA LEU A 25 19.43 -7.35 -3.97
C LEU A 25 20.61 -6.63 -3.31
N ILE A 26 21.84 -6.95 -3.72
CA ILE A 26 23.06 -6.34 -3.20
C ILE A 26 23.76 -5.56 -4.31
N GLY A 27 24.26 -4.37 -3.99
CA GLY A 27 24.98 -3.52 -4.92
C GLY A 27 25.26 -2.16 -4.31
N GLU A 28 26.06 -1.35 -4.99
CA GLU A 28 26.40 0.01 -4.53
C GLU A 28 25.18 0.93 -4.47
N ASN A 29 25.31 2.05 -3.75
CA ASN A 29 24.28 3.08 -3.77
C ASN A 29 24.06 3.58 -5.20
N ASN A 30 22.80 3.87 -5.53
CA ASN A 30 22.40 4.32 -6.88
C ASN A 30 22.55 3.26 -8.00
N SER A 31 22.77 1.98 -7.67
CA SER A 31 22.87 0.90 -8.66
C SER A 31 21.52 0.40 -9.23
N GLY A 32 20.40 1.04 -8.88
CA GLY A 32 19.07 0.66 -9.35
C GLY A 32 18.27 -0.31 -8.46
N LYS A 33 18.78 -0.72 -7.29
CA LYS A 33 18.07 -1.62 -6.35
C LYS A 33 16.67 -1.10 -5.97
N THR A 34 16.60 0.13 -5.47
CA THR A 34 15.33 0.80 -5.14
C THR A 34 14.43 0.95 -6.37
N ALA A 35 15.02 1.19 -7.56
CA ALA A 35 14.25 1.29 -8.81
C ALA A 35 13.55 -0.04 -9.17
N VAL A 36 14.16 -1.19 -8.88
CA VAL A 36 13.50 -2.50 -9.03
C VAL A 36 12.29 -2.63 -8.10
N LEU A 37 12.42 -2.23 -6.83
CA LEU A 37 11.31 -2.31 -5.87
C LEU A 37 10.17 -1.33 -6.22
N ASP A 38 10.52 -0.13 -6.68
CA ASP A 38 9.57 0.89 -7.12
C ASP A 38 8.80 0.48 -8.38
N VAL A 39 9.47 -0.06 -9.40
CA VAL A 39 8.77 -0.46 -10.63
C VAL A 39 7.80 -1.62 -10.39
N LEU A 40 8.16 -2.56 -9.52
CA LEU A 40 7.27 -3.63 -9.08
C LEU A 40 6.07 -3.07 -8.31
N ARG A 41 6.29 -2.08 -7.44
CA ARG A 41 5.20 -1.36 -6.73
C ARG A 41 4.23 -0.71 -7.73
N LEU A 42 4.77 -0.01 -8.72
CA LEU A 42 3.98 0.64 -9.76
C LEU A 42 3.14 -0.39 -10.54
N CYS A 43 3.73 -1.51 -10.96
CA CYS A 43 3.05 -2.52 -11.77
C CYS A 43 2.06 -3.39 -10.99
N LEU A 44 2.38 -3.77 -9.75
CA LEU A 44 1.63 -4.78 -8.99
C LEU A 44 0.65 -4.18 -7.98
N ARG A 45 0.83 -2.92 -7.58
CA ARG A 45 -0.04 -2.26 -6.59
C ARG A 45 -0.76 -1.05 -7.17
N ASP A 46 -0.01 -0.16 -7.81
CA ASP A 46 -0.54 1.15 -8.19
C ASP A 46 -1.21 1.12 -9.57
N LEU A 47 -0.83 0.16 -10.42
CA LEU A 47 -1.40 -0.05 -11.76
C LEU A 47 -2.91 -0.21 -11.68
N GLY A 48 -3.63 0.57 -12.49
CA GLY A 48 -5.08 0.59 -12.52
C GLY A 48 -5.66 0.24 -13.88
N PRO A 49 -6.92 0.64 -14.13
CA PRO A 49 -7.51 0.59 -15.47
C PRO A 49 -6.61 1.28 -16.49
N ARG A 50 -6.69 0.89 -17.76
CA ARG A 50 -5.74 1.30 -18.82
C ARG A 50 -5.56 2.81 -19.00
N ARG A 51 -6.53 3.62 -18.54
CA ARG A 51 -6.48 5.11 -18.62
C ARG A 51 -5.68 5.77 -17.51
N ARG A 52 -5.27 5.04 -16.48
CA ARG A 52 -4.50 5.59 -15.36
C ARG A 52 -3.02 5.31 -15.58
N VAL A 53 -2.28 6.33 -15.99
CA VAL A 53 -0.83 6.31 -16.06
C VAL A 53 -0.27 6.36 -14.63
N VAL A 54 0.61 5.43 -14.29
CA VAL A 54 1.29 5.39 -12.97
C VAL A 54 2.75 5.82 -13.04
N PHE A 55 3.33 5.84 -14.23
CA PHE A 55 4.68 6.33 -14.49
C PHE A 55 4.68 7.84 -14.70
N ASP A 56 5.74 8.51 -14.26
CA ASP A 56 5.97 9.92 -14.55
C ASP A 56 7.13 10.14 -15.53
N ALA A 57 7.38 11.40 -15.89
CA ALA A 57 8.41 11.77 -16.85
C ALA A 57 9.84 11.39 -16.39
N PHE A 58 10.08 11.34 -15.08
CA PHE A 58 11.37 11.00 -14.48
C PHE A 58 11.56 9.49 -14.27
N ASP A 59 10.53 8.70 -14.49
CA ASP A 59 10.62 7.24 -14.51
C ASP A 59 11.26 6.70 -15.79
N PHE A 60 11.34 7.49 -16.87
CA PHE A 60 11.97 7.07 -18.13
C PHE A 60 13.50 7.07 -18.04
N HIS A 61 14.13 6.06 -18.64
CA HIS A 61 15.57 6.05 -18.81
C HIS A 61 15.99 7.07 -19.88
N LEU A 62 16.67 8.12 -19.45
CA LEU A 62 17.24 9.13 -20.34
C LEU A 62 18.67 8.71 -20.70
N ARG A 63 18.92 8.50 -21.99
CA ARG A 63 20.22 8.02 -22.51
C ARG A 63 21.37 9.02 -22.31
N ASP A 64 21.06 10.31 -22.21
CA ASP A 64 22.02 11.40 -22.08
C ASP A 64 21.36 12.65 -21.49
N ALA A 65 22.14 13.70 -21.19
CA ALA A 65 21.67 14.93 -20.54
C ALA A 65 20.78 15.82 -21.43
N ALA A 66 20.75 15.58 -22.74
CA ALA A 66 19.91 16.32 -23.68
C ALA A 66 18.61 15.58 -24.02
N ALA A 67 18.50 14.30 -23.64
CA ALA A 67 17.31 13.51 -23.87
C ALA A 67 16.13 14.04 -23.05
N GLU A 68 14.99 14.23 -23.73
CA GLU A 68 13.73 14.54 -23.07
C GLU A 68 12.90 13.27 -22.91
N PRO A 69 12.03 13.18 -21.87
CA PRO A 69 11.10 12.06 -21.68
C PRO A 69 10.20 11.80 -22.89
N SER A 70 9.88 12.84 -23.67
CA SER A 70 9.12 12.74 -24.92
C SER A 70 9.84 11.96 -26.03
N SER A 71 11.17 11.84 -25.91
CA SER A 71 12.07 11.16 -26.86
C SER A 71 12.67 9.86 -26.31
N ALA A 72 12.31 9.49 -25.08
CA ALA A 72 12.84 8.31 -24.41
C ALA A 72 12.26 7.03 -25.02
N ASP A 73 13.05 5.95 -24.99
CA ASP A 73 12.56 4.64 -25.35
C ASP A 73 11.45 4.20 -24.38
N PRO A 74 10.42 3.47 -24.83
CA PRO A 74 9.32 3.04 -23.98
C PRO A 74 9.80 2.25 -22.76
N ILE A 75 9.23 2.55 -21.60
CA ILE A 75 9.35 1.67 -20.43
C ILE A 75 8.65 0.36 -20.78
N ARG A 76 9.29 -0.77 -20.51
CA ARG A 76 8.68 -2.09 -20.61
C ARG A 76 9.03 -2.92 -19.38
N VAL A 77 8.00 -3.44 -18.75
CA VAL A 77 8.13 -4.30 -17.57
C VAL A 77 7.35 -5.57 -17.82
N GLU A 78 8.00 -6.73 -17.68
CA GLU A 78 7.33 -8.02 -17.71
C GLU A 78 7.53 -8.73 -16.38
N VAL A 79 6.43 -9.14 -15.76
CA VAL A 79 6.44 -9.88 -14.50
C VAL A 79 5.87 -11.27 -14.76
N THR A 80 6.66 -12.28 -14.44
CA THR A 80 6.30 -13.69 -14.59
C THR A 80 5.97 -14.29 -13.22
N PHE A 81 4.80 -14.91 -13.13
CA PHE A 81 4.37 -15.71 -11.99
C PHE A 81 4.26 -17.15 -12.46
N SER A 82 5.07 -18.04 -11.89
CA SER A 82 5.01 -19.48 -12.19
C SER A 82 4.92 -20.28 -10.90
N GLU A 83 4.36 -21.48 -10.99
CA GLU A 83 4.54 -22.49 -9.94
C GLU A 83 6.01 -22.91 -9.81
N ASN A 84 6.45 -23.21 -8.58
CA ASN A 84 7.78 -23.78 -8.35
C ASN A 84 7.74 -25.27 -8.72
N ALA A 85 6.71 -25.99 -8.27
CA ALA A 85 6.36 -27.36 -8.61
C ALA A 85 4.89 -27.47 -9.05
N LYS A 86 4.58 -28.50 -9.85
CA LYS A 86 3.23 -28.75 -10.37
C LYS A 86 2.21 -28.84 -9.22
N GLY A 87 1.17 -28.02 -9.27
CA GLY A 87 0.08 -28.04 -8.29
C GLY A 87 0.37 -27.26 -7.01
N ASP A 88 1.41 -26.42 -6.99
CA ASP A 88 1.67 -25.49 -5.89
C ASP A 88 0.57 -24.45 -5.71
N TRP A 89 -0.10 -24.06 -6.79
CA TRP A 89 -1.21 -23.12 -6.71
C TRP A 89 -2.51 -23.88 -6.41
N SER A 90 -3.26 -23.41 -5.41
CA SER A 90 -4.53 -24.05 -5.06
C SER A 90 -5.55 -23.98 -6.20
N ASP A 91 -6.44 -24.97 -6.27
CA ASP A 91 -7.53 -25.05 -7.26
C ASP A 91 -8.40 -23.79 -7.29
N ASP A 92 -8.52 -23.13 -6.15
CA ASP A 92 -9.23 -21.87 -5.99
C ASP A 92 -8.53 -20.71 -6.72
N VAL A 93 -7.20 -20.61 -6.59
CA VAL A 93 -6.38 -19.60 -7.26
C VAL A 93 -6.36 -19.88 -8.76
N THR A 94 -6.02 -21.09 -9.17
CA THR A 94 -5.97 -21.48 -10.58
C THR A 94 -7.35 -21.30 -11.24
N GLY A 95 -8.43 -21.68 -10.57
CA GLY A 95 -9.79 -21.47 -11.03
C GLY A 95 -10.16 -19.99 -11.20
N ARG A 96 -9.74 -19.10 -10.28
CA ARG A 96 -9.95 -17.65 -10.42
C ARG A 96 -9.18 -17.06 -11.61
N LEU A 97 -7.90 -17.41 -11.75
CA LEU A 97 -7.05 -16.93 -12.84
C LEU A 97 -7.54 -17.46 -14.21
N ASN A 98 -7.97 -18.72 -14.27
CA ASN A 98 -8.51 -19.33 -15.48
C ASN A 98 -9.85 -18.68 -15.91
N ARG A 99 -10.74 -18.34 -14.96
CA ARG A 99 -11.97 -17.59 -15.27
C ARG A 99 -11.70 -16.21 -15.89
N GLN A 100 -10.59 -15.57 -15.53
CA GLN A 100 -10.14 -14.32 -16.16
C GLN A 100 -9.40 -14.54 -17.48
N ARG A 101 -9.16 -15.79 -17.89
CA ARG A 101 -8.43 -16.20 -19.10
C ARG A 101 -6.98 -15.74 -19.14
N ILE A 102 -6.35 -15.57 -17.97
CA ILE A 102 -4.95 -15.11 -17.85
C ILE A 102 -3.99 -16.23 -17.42
N LEU A 103 -4.53 -17.38 -17.00
CA LEU A 103 -3.74 -18.57 -16.65
C LEU A 103 -3.24 -19.26 -17.92
N GLN A 104 -1.96 -19.60 -17.96
CA GLN A 104 -1.33 -20.45 -18.96
C GLN A 104 -0.80 -21.71 -18.27
N VAL A 105 -0.73 -22.82 -19.00
CA VAL A 105 -0.14 -24.07 -18.51
C VAL A 105 1.02 -24.43 -19.43
N ARG A 106 2.21 -24.58 -18.85
CA ARG A 106 3.44 -24.92 -19.56
C ARG A 106 3.47 -26.41 -19.93
N ASP A 107 4.44 -26.79 -20.77
CA ASP A 107 4.65 -28.18 -21.18
C ASP A 107 4.95 -29.13 -19.99
N ASP A 108 5.51 -28.59 -18.91
CA ASP A 108 5.78 -29.31 -17.65
C ASP A 108 4.59 -29.28 -16.67
N GLU A 109 3.40 -28.94 -17.16
CA GLU A 109 2.13 -28.86 -16.43
C GLU A 109 2.10 -27.81 -15.31
N ARG A 110 3.09 -26.91 -15.25
CA ARG A 110 3.09 -25.80 -14.29
C ARG A 110 2.24 -24.64 -14.77
N SER A 111 1.48 -24.09 -13.84
CA SER A 111 0.70 -22.88 -14.06
C SER A 111 1.59 -21.65 -14.17
N GLN A 112 1.24 -20.73 -15.08
CA GLN A 112 1.97 -19.48 -15.31
C GLN A 112 1.02 -18.32 -15.66
N VAL A 113 1.37 -17.12 -15.21
CA VAL A 113 0.77 -15.85 -15.65
C VAL A 113 1.90 -14.88 -15.98
N LEU A 114 1.80 -14.21 -17.12
CA LEU A 114 2.74 -13.16 -17.54
C LEU A 114 1.98 -11.85 -17.68
N LEU A 115 2.45 -10.81 -16.99
CA LEU A 115 1.93 -9.45 -17.12
C LEU A 115 3.01 -8.57 -17.78
N ARG A 116 2.67 -7.94 -18.90
CA ARG A 116 3.46 -6.86 -19.51
C ARG A 116 2.81 -5.52 -19.22
N VAL A 117 3.61 -4.55 -18.80
CA VAL A 117 3.25 -3.14 -18.66
C VAL A 117 4.19 -2.32 -19.52
N THR A 118 3.66 -1.43 -20.34
CA THR A 118 4.44 -0.52 -21.18
C THR A 118 3.98 0.91 -20.99
N CYS A 119 4.92 1.85 -21.05
CA CYS A 119 4.61 3.29 -21.03
C CYS A 119 5.48 4.00 -22.06
N ALA A 120 4.86 4.82 -22.91
CA ALA A 120 5.55 5.59 -23.94
C ALA A 120 4.94 6.97 -24.08
N TYR A 121 5.70 7.94 -24.57
CA TYR A 121 5.14 9.24 -24.93
C TYR A 121 4.28 9.13 -26.19
N ASN A 122 3.02 9.56 -26.08
CA ASN A 122 2.09 9.63 -27.20
C ASN A 122 2.12 11.03 -27.80
N VAL A 123 2.73 11.18 -28.98
CA VAL A 123 2.87 12.47 -29.68
C VAL A 123 1.52 13.10 -30.03
N MET A 124 0.48 12.30 -30.28
CA MET A 124 -0.85 12.80 -30.65
C MET A 124 -1.58 13.39 -29.44
N GLU A 125 -1.51 12.72 -28.29
CA GLU A 125 -2.12 13.17 -27.04
C GLU A 125 -1.24 14.17 -26.27
N ARG A 126 0.05 14.27 -26.66
CA ARG A 126 1.10 15.05 -25.99
C ARG A 126 1.28 14.69 -24.52
N ASP A 127 1.01 13.44 -24.18
CA ASP A 127 1.07 12.90 -22.83
C ASP A 127 1.60 11.46 -22.88
N PHE A 128 1.89 10.87 -21.72
CA PHE A 128 2.29 9.47 -21.63
C PHE A 128 1.08 8.55 -21.79
N ALA A 129 1.22 7.53 -22.62
CA ALA A 129 0.26 6.46 -22.78
C ALA A 129 0.82 5.19 -22.15
N GLN A 130 0.03 4.61 -21.25
CA GLN A 130 0.36 3.37 -20.57
C GLN A 130 -0.59 2.27 -21.02
N GLU A 131 -0.02 1.10 -21.28
CA GLU A 131 -0.77 -0.11 -21.61
C GLU A 131 -0.32 -1.26 -20.71
N TRP A 132 -1.23 -2.21 -20.54
CA TRP A 132 -0.90 -3.50 -19.96
C TRP A 132 -1.61 -4.62 -20.69
N ALA A 133 -0.94 -5.76 -20.79
CA ALA A 133 -1.44 -6.96 -21.41
C ALA A 133 -0.95 -8.19 -20.65
N PHE A 134 -1.80 -9.21 -20.58
CA PHE A 134 -1.35 -10.55 -20.20
C PHE A 134 -0.78 -11.24 -21.43
N LEU A 135 0.28 -12.03 -21.27
CA LEU A 135 0.94 -12.70 -22.39
C LEU A 135 0.69 -14.22 -22.37
N ASN A 136 0.71 -14.84 -23.55
CA ASN A 136 0.85 -16.29 -23.67
C ASN A 136 2.32 -16.71 -23.48
N LEU A 137 2.58 -18.02 -23.57
CA LEU A 137 3.93 -18.59 -23.43
C LEU A 137 4.91 -18.15 -24.54
N ASP A 138 4.39 -17.72 -25.69
CA ASP A 138 5.19 -17.17 -26.81
C ASP A 138 5.47 -15.66 -26.68
N GLY A 139 5.03 -15.02 -25.58
CA GLY A 139 5.22 -13.59 -25.33
C GLY A 139 4.27 -12.66 -26.11
N GLN A 140 3.19 -13.22 -26.69
CA GLN A 140 2.16 -12.48 -27.41
C GLN A 140 0.99 -12.08 -26.50
N PRO A 141 0.39 -10.88 -26.68
CA PRO A 141 -0.76 -10.45 -25.88
C PRO A 141 -1.98 -11.37 -26.02
N LEU A 142 -2.56 -11.77 -24.88
CA LEU A 142 -3.84 -12.47 -24.82
C LEU A 142 -4.98 -11.52 -25.21
N THR A 143 -5.90 -12.01 -26.05
CA THR A 143 -7.05 -11.24 -26.55
C THR A 143 -8.30 -11.44 -25.72
N GLY A 144 -9.19 -10.44 -25.67
CA GLY A 144 -10.48 -10.56 -25.00
C GLY A 144 -10.40 -10.65 -23.48
N ILE A 145 -9.33 -10.13 -22.88
CA ILE A 145 -9.13 -10.07 -21.43
C ILE A 145 -9.91 -8.89 -20.85
N SER A 146 -10.65 -9.16 -19.78
CA SER A 146 -11.41 -8.14 -19.03
C SER A 146 -10.46 -7.22 -18.24
N GLU A 147 -10.82 -5.94 -18.06
CA GLU A 147 -10.10 -5.03 -17.16
C GLU A 147 -10.06 -5.55 -15.71
N THR A 148 -11.04 -6.36 -15.30
CA THR A 148 -11.09 -6.99 -13.97
C THR A 148 -9.99 -8.02 -13.73
N ALA A 149 -9.34 -8.50 -14.79
CA ALA A 149 -8.29 -9.51 -14.69
C ALA A 149 -7.07 -8.97 -13.93
N LEU A 150 -6.70 -7.70 -14.16
CA LEU A 150 -5.61 -7.05 -13.45
C LEU A 150 -5.90 -7.00 -11.94
N GLY A 151 -7.07 -6.49 -11.55
CA GLY A 151 -7.46 -6.43 -10.13
C GLY A 151 -7.59 -7.83 -9.48
N THR A 152 -7.92 -8.85 -10.27
CA THR A 152 -7.90 -10.24 -9.79
C THR A 152 -6.47 -10.68 -9.51
N LEU A 153 -5.54 -10.50 -10.45
CA LEU A 153 -4.12 -10.81 -10.25
C LEU A 153 -3.57 -10.06 -9.02
N GLN A 154 -3.73 -8.74 -8.95
CA GLN A 154 -3.21 -7.91 -7.85
C GLN A 154 -3.74 -8.33 -6.47
N ARG A 155 -4.93 -8.94 -6.39
CA ARG A 155 -5.46 -9.50 -5.15
C ARG A 155 -4.82 -10.83 -4.78
N GLU A 156 -4.49 -11.67 -5.77
CA GLU A 156 -3.78 -12.94 -5.53
C GLU A 156 -2.30 -12.71 -5.21
N VAL A 157 -1.67 -11.67 -5.76
CA VAL A 157 -0.25 -11.32 -5.56
C VAL A 157 -0.08 -9.95 -4.91
N ALA A 158 -0.75 -9.73 -3.78
CA ALA A 158 -0.73 -8.44 -3.09
C ALA A 158 0.71 -7.99 -2.80
N TYR A 159 1.10 -6.85 -3.37
CA TYR A 159 2.45 -6.30 -3.21
C TYR A 159 2.50 -5.32 -2.04
N PHE A 160 3.32 -5.65 -1.05
CA PHE A 160 3.61 -4.83 0.12
C PHE A 160 5.03 -4.29 0.03
N TYR A 161 5.14 -2.97 0.16
CA TYR A 161 6.43 -2.29 0.16
C TYR A 161 6.66 -1.62 1.50
N LEU A 162 7.73 -2.03 2.18
CA LEU A 162 8.28 -1.36 3.34
C LEU A 162 9.55 -0.64 2.88
N ALA A 163 9.47 0.69 2.81
CA ALA A 163 10.66 1.53 2.70
C ALA A 163 11.57 1.34 3.93
N ALA A 164 12.74 1.98 3.94
CA ALA A 164 13.70 1.95 5.05
C ALA A 164 12.99 1.93 6.42
N LEU A 165 13.35 0.96 7.29
CA LEU A 165 12.56 0.62 8.47
C LEU A 165 12.38 1.78 9.46
N ARG A 166 13.34 2.71 9.51
CA ARG A 166 13.24 3.99 10.24
C ARG A 166 12.01 4.81 9.86
N ASP A 167 11.64 4.81 8.58
CA ASP A 167 10.52 5.57 8.02
C ASP A 167 9.22 4.74 8.06
N ALA A 168 9.35 3.41 8.10
CA ALA A 168 8.24 2.47 8.10
C ALA A 168 7.43 2.47 9.42
N ALA A 169 7.97 3.00 10.53
CA ALA A 169 7.20 3.19 11.76
C ALA A 169 5.94 4.05 11.52
N HIS A 170 6.02 5.04 10.63
CA HIS A 170 4.88 5.86 10.23
C HIS A 170 3.81 5.08 9.45
N HIS A 171 4.16 3.93 8.85
CA HIS A 171 3.18 3.10 8.17
C HIS A 171 2.19 2.41 9.14
N PHE A 172 2.53 2.37 10.43
CA PHE A 172 1.70 1.86 11.52
C PHE A 172 1.07 2.97 12.38
N ASP A 173 1.24 4.24 12.01
CA ASP A 173 0.47 5.33 12.60
C ASP A 173 -1.01 5.21 12.25
N ALA A 174 -1.88 5.93 12.96
CA ALA A 174 -3.33 5.86 12.75
C ALA A 174 -3.81 6.19 11.32
N LYS A 175 -3.01 6.92 10.54
CA LYS A 175 -3.27 7.21 9.12
C LYS A 175 -2.48 6.30 8.17
N GLY A 176 -1.59 5.48 8.69
CA GLY A 176 -0.70 4.60 7.94
C GLY A 176 -1.44 3.45 7.23
N PRO A 177 -0.90 2.96 6.10
CA PRO A 177 -1.56 1.97 5.26
C PRO A 177 -1.78 0.61 5.95
N PHE A 178 -0.92 0.21 6.89
CA PHE A 178 -1.00 -1.11 7.54
C PHE A 178 -1.87 -1.12 8.80
N TRP A 179 -1.99 0.02 9.47
CA TRP A 179 -2.83 0.11 10.67
C TRP A 179 -4.31 0.37 10.34
N ARG A 180 -4.58 1.11 9.25
CA ARG A 180 -5.94 1.50 8.86
C ARG A 180 -6.92 0.33 8.68
N PRO A 181 -6.54 -0.85 8.13
CA PRO A 181 -7.43 -2.01 8.06
C PRO A 181 -7.91 -2.48 9.44
N PHE A 182 -7.02 -2.59 10.43
CA PHE A 182 -7.40 -2.93 11.82
C PHE A 182 -8.39 -1.94 12.44
N LEU A 183 -8.25 -0.64 12.12
CA LEU A 183 -9.14 0.40 12.65
C LEU A 183 -10.50 0.43 11.95
N LYS A 184 -10.55 0.16 10.64
CA LYS A 184 -11.80 0.15 9.86
C LYS A 184 -12.63 -1.10 10.12
N ASP A 185 -11.99 -2.26 10.21
CA ASP A 185 -12.62 -3.56 10.47
C ASP A 185 -12.63 -3.88 11.97
N SER A 186 -12.79 -2.89 12.84
CA SER A 186 -13.26 -3.22 14.19
C SER A 186 -14.67 -3.77 14.04
N GLN A 187 -14.79 -5.10 13.92
CA GLN A 187 -16.01 -5.89 13.76
C GLN A 187 -16.85 -5.84 15.05
N LEU A 188 -17.01 -4.65 15.62
CA LEU A 188 -17.79 -4.44 16.82
C LEU A 188 -19.26 -4.39 16.41
N PRO A 189 -20.11 -5.20 17.03
CA PRO A 189 -21.55 -5.07 16.87
C PRO A 189 -22.00 -3.63 17.15
N ALA A 190 -23.02 -3.17 16.43
CA ALA A 190 -23.53 -1.79 16.55
C ALA A 190 -23.87 -1.39 18.00
N GLU A 191 -24.36 -2.36 18.78
CA GLU A 191 -24.65 -2.19 20.21
C GLU A 191 -23.39 -1.87 21.02
N LYS A 192 -22.29 -2.60 20.83
CA LYS A 192 -21.02 -2.35 21.53
C LYS A 192 -20.40 -1.02 21.11
N LYS A 193 -20.53 -0.65 19.84
CA LYS A 193 -20.10 0.66 19.36
C LYS A 193 -20.87 1.79 20.07
N ALA A 194 -22.19 1.68 20.17
CA ALA A 194 -23.02 2.67 20.85
C ALA A 194 -22.67 2.78 22.34
N GLU A 195 -22.43 1.66 23.01
CA GLU A 195 -22.00 1.59 24.41
C GLU A 195 -20.67 2.35 24.62
N ILE A 196 -19.67 2.12 23.76
CA ILE A 196 -18.36 2.78 23.84
C ILE A 196 -18.49 4.28 23.59
N GLU A 197 -19.24 4.69 22.55
CA GLU A 197 -19.44 6.11 22.23
C GLU A 197 -20.19 6.85 23.34
N GLN A 198 -21.13 6.20 24.03
CA GLN A 198 -21.76 6.78 25.22
C GLN A 198 -20.75 7.01 26.34
N LYS A 199 -19.92 6.01 26.67
CA LYS A 199 -18.88 6.15 27.70
C LYS A 199 -17.87 7.24 27.35
N LEU A 200 -17.50 7.38 26.09
CA LEU A 200 -16.60 8.45 25.63
C LEU A 200 -17.21 9.85 25.82
N ARG A 201 -18.52 10.00 25.57
CA ARG A 201 -19.24 11.27 25.84
C ARG A 201 -19.26 11.60 27.32
N GLU A 202 -19.57 10.63 28.18
CA GLU A 202 -19.56 10.81 29.63
C GLU A 202 -18.17 11.26 30.13
N VAL A 203 -17.10 10.68 29.61
CA VAL A 203 -15.73 11.11 29.93
C VAL A 203 -15.45 12.53 29.42
N ASN A 204 -15.88 12.88 28.21
CA ASN A 204 -15.73 14.23 27.68
C ASN A 204 -16.39 15.27 28.57
N ASP A 205 -17.62 15.01 29.02
CA ASP A 205 -18.39 15.91 29.88
C ASP A 205 -17.69 16.14 31.22
N ILE A 206 -17.11 15.09 31.81
CA ILE A 206 -16.30 15.20 33.03
C ILE A 206 -15.08 16.09 32.79
N VAL A 207 -14.36 15.93 31.68
CA VAL A 207 -13.16 16.72 31.37
C VAL A 207 -13.51 18.19 31.15
N VAL A 208 -14.56 18.48 30.39
CA VAL A 208 -15.03 19.85 30.11
C VAL A 208 -15.48 20.54 31.40
N ALA A 209 -16.28 19.87 32.23
CA ALA A 209 -16.76 20.43 33.50
C ALA A 209 -15.63 20.67 34.51
N SER A 210 -14.54 19.90 34.43
CA SER A 210 -13.40 20.01 35.35
C SER A 210 -12.49 21.22 35.08
N HIS A 211 -12.65 21.92 33.94
CA HIS A 211 -11.79 23.05 33.56
C HIS A 211 -12.61 24.31 33.31
N THR A 212 -12.41 25.32 34.15
CA THR A 212 -13.07 26.64 34.05
C THR A 212 -12.81 27.35 32.72
N SER A 213 -11.67 27.12 32.08
CA SER A 213 -11.33 27.67 30.77
C SER A 213 -12.22 27.15 29.63
N PHE A 214 -12.61 25.86 29.66
CA PHE A 214 -13.52 25.31 28.65
C PHE A 214 -14.95 25.85 28.81
N GLU A 215 -15.40 26.04 30.05
CA GLU A 215 -16.67 26.69 30.33
C GLU A 215 -16.74 28.14 29.83
N GLN A 216 -15.66 28.91 30.03
CA GLN A 216 -15.54 30.27 29.49
C GLN A 216 -15.57 30.28 27.95
N ALA A 217 -14.84 29.35 27.31
CA ALA A 217 -14.85 29.21 25.85
C ALA A 217 -16.24 28.84 25.32
N ARG A 218 -16.94 27.90 25.97
CA ARG A 218 -18.31 27.49 25.60
C ARG A 218 -19.27 28.67 25.68
N ASN A 219 -19.20 29.45 26.76
CA ASN A 219 -20.04 30.63 26.94
C ASN A 219 -19.73 31.74 25.93
N GLY A 220 -18.46 31.93 25.56
CA GLY A 220 -18.06 32.87 24.51
C GLY A 220 -18.60 32.45 23.13
N LEU A 221 -18.47 31.17 22.80
CA LEU A 221 -18.93 30.61 21.52
C LEU A 221 -20.47 30.56 21.42
N ARG A 222 -21.20 30.41 22.52
CA ARG A 222 -22.68 30.54 22.52
C ARG A 222 -23.15 31.89 22.00
N LYS A 223 -22.42 32.98 22.26
CA LYS A 223 -22.73 34.31 21.72
C LYS A 223 -22.60 34.39 20.19
N LEU A 224 -21.80 33.51 19.56
CA LEU A 224 -21.71 33.45 18.09
C LEU A 224 -22.99 32.89 17.45
N GLN A 225 -23.75 32.06 18.17
CA GLN A 225 -25.05 31.55 17.69
C GLN A 225 -26.08 32.66 17.52
N GLU A 226 -25.92 33.80 18.21
CA GLU A 226 -26.81 34.96 18.08
C GLU A 226 -26.53 35.76 16.79
N VAL A 227 -25.35 35.58 16.19
CA VAL A 227 -24.86 36.39 15.04
C VAL A 227 -24.81 35.58 13.75
N VAL A 228 -24.68 34.25 13.84
CA VAL A 228 -24.58 33.36 12.69
C VAL A 228 -25.70 32.33 12.72
N PRO A 229 -26.53 32.20 11.66
CA PRO A 229 -27.53 31.16 11.59
C PRO A 229 -26.83 29.80 11.44
N LEU A 230 -26.78 29.07 12.54
CA LEU A 230 -26.29 27.70 12.61
C LEU A 230 -27.47 26.74 12.75
N ALA A 231 -27.27 25.47 12.38
CA ALA A 231 -28.31 24.45 12.43
C ALA A 231 -28.87 24.28 13.86
N SER A 232 -30.17 24.03 13.99
CA SER A 232 -30.85 23.81 15.27
C SER A 232 -30.30 22.56 15.98
N GLY A 233 -29.71 22.74 17.17
CA GLY A 233 -29.08 21.68 17.97
C GLY A 233 -27.99 22.24 18.89
N ASP A 234 -27.29 21.39 19.64
CA ASP A 234 -26.17 21.79 20.52
C ASP A 234 -24.94 22.19 19.67
N VAL A 235 -24.99 23.38 19.07
CA VAL A 235 -24.07 23.81 17.99
C VAL A 235 -22.63 24.07 18.47
N VAL A 236 -22.45 24.23 19.77
CA VAL A 236 -21.14 24.55 20.37
C VAL A 236 -20.78 23.43 21.35
N SER A 237 -20.18 22.38 20.82
CA SER A 237 -19.59 21.29 21.61
C SER A 237 -18.08 21.45 21.64
N ILE A 238 -17.51 21.50 22.85
CA ILE A 238 -16.06 21.35 23.04
C ILE A 238 -15.76 19.86 23.22
N GLU A 239 -15.03 19.29 22.28
CA GLU A 239 -14.56 17.90 22.35
C GLU A 239 -13.12 17.86 22.88
N ALA A 240 -12.96 17.61 24.17
CA ALA A 240 -11.67 17.30 24.79
C ALA A 240 -11.28 15.83 24.59
N VAL A 241 -12.28 14.93 24.52
CA VAL A 241 -12.12 13.50 24.23
C VAL A 241 -12.94 13.17 22.98
N PRO A 242 -12.40 12.37 22.04
CA PRO A 242 -13.15 11.98 20.84
C PRO A 242 -14.46 11.28 21.20
N GLY A 243 -15.61 11.86 20.82
CA GLY A 243 -16.93 11.29 21.14
C GLY A 243 -17.36 10.14 20.21
N ARG A 244 -16.68 9.98 19.07
CA ARG A 244 -16.94 8.92 18.09
C ARG A 244 -15.81 7.90 18.08
N MET A 245 -16.18 6.63 17.92
CA MET A 245 -15.20 5.54 17.93
C MET A 245 -14.16 5.70 16.81
N PHE A 246 -14.59 6.16 15.64
CA PHE A 246 -13.70 6.42 14.51
C PHE A 246 -12.60 7.45 14.86
N ASP A 247 -12.96 8.53 15.54
CA ASP A 247 -12.02 9.60 15.91
C ASP A 247 -11.04 9.14 17.00
N MET A 248 -11.48 8.26 17.91
CA MET A 248 -10.62 7.61 18.91
C MET A 248 -9.61 6.66 18.23
N LEU A 249 -10.10 5.78 17.37
CA LEU A 249 -9.27 4.82 16.63
C LEU A 249 -8.26 5.52 15.71
N ALA A 250 -8.64 6.67 15.12
CA ALA A 250 -7.75 7.52 14.35
C ALA A 250 -6.61 8.18 15.17
N LYS A 251 -6.55 7.96 16.49
CA LYS A 251 -5.44 8.37 17.37
C LYS A 251 -4.69 7.17 17.97
N ALA A 252 -5.05 5.94 17.62
CA ALA A 252 -4.39 4.75 18.13
C ALA A 252 -2.91 4.73 17.72
N GLN A 253 -2.03 4.47 18.69
CA GLN A 253 -0.58 4.39 18.50
C GLN A 253 -0.03 3.16 19.21
N VAL A 254 0.91 2.49 18.55
CA VAL A 254 1.62 1.35 19.16
C VAL A 254 2.69 1.86 20.11
N HIS A 255 2.67 1.35 21.34
CA HIS A 255 3.64 1.66 22.38
C HIS A 255 4.35 0.38 22.84
N LEU A 256 5.65 0.48 23.10
CA LEU A 256 6.44 -0.59 23.70
C LEU A 256 6.85 -0.18 25.11
N GLY A 257 6.97 -1.18 25.99
CA GLY A 257 7.44 -0.97 27.36
C GLY A 257 8.95 -0.66 27.39
N ALA A 258 9.34 0.40 28.09
CA ALA A 258 10.72 0.64 28.47
C ALA A 258 11.10 -0.19 29.71
N SER A 259 12.40 -0.31 30.00
CA SER A 259 12.91 -0.97 31.20
C SER A 259 12.36 -0.37 32.52
N THR A 260 11.90 0.87 32.48
CA THR A 260 11.25 1.58 33.60
C THR A 260 9.77 1.25 33.77
N GLY A 261 9.17 0.45 32.88
CA GLY A 261 7.72 0.19 32.83
C GLY A 261 6.92 1.30 32.12
N ALA A 262 7.55 2.41 31.73
CA ALA A 262 6.90 3.44 30.94
C ALA A 262 6.57 2.93 29.53
N LYS A 263 5.39 3.28 29.02
CA LYS A 263 4.98 2.99 27.64
C LYS A 263 5.44 4.13 26.74
N ILE A 264 6.30 3.82 25.78
CA ILE A 264 6.87 4.81 24.87
C ILE A 264 6.45 4.45 23.43
N PRO A 265 6.02 5.42 22.60
CA PRO A 265 5.66 5.15 21.20
C PRO A 265 6.79 4.44 20.46
N VAL A 266 6.47 3.49 19.56
CA VAL A 266 7.47 2.71 18.80
C VAL A 266 8.54 3.61 18.16
N GLY A 267 8.12 4.69 17.47
CA GLY A 267 9.03 5.66 16.82
C GLY A 267 9.90 6.50 17.76
N ARG A 268 9.88 6.25 19.08
CA ARG A 268 10.73 6.90 20.10
C ARG A 268 11.70 5.93 20.76
N HIS A 269 11.76 4.66 20.34
CA HIS A 269 12.78 3.70 20.78
C HIS A 269 14.06 3.81 19.94
N GLY A 270 15.13 3.10 20.30
CA GLY A 270 16.33 3.02 19.45
C GLY A 270 16.04 2.28 18.14
N GLU A 271 16.74 2.64 17.07
CA GLU A 271 16.50 2.20 15.68
C GLU A 271 16.29 0.68 15.58
N GLY A 272 17.19 -0.14 16.15
CA GLY A 272 17.04 -1.60 16.12
C GLY A 272 15.74 -2.14 16.76
N THR A 273 15.26 -1.53 17.84
CA THR A 273 13.97 -1.90 18.45
C THR A 273 12.80 -1.47 17.58
N GLN A 274 12.91 -0.32 16.91
CA GLN A 274 11.87 0.15 15.97
C GLN A 274 11.76 -0.80 14.78
N SER A 275 12.89 -1.12 14.15
CA SER A 275 12.97 -2.02 12.99
C SER A 275 12.37 -3.39 13.31
N LEU A 276 12.72 -3.98 14.45
CA LEU A 276 12.14 -5.25 14.90
C LEU A 276 10.62 -5.15 15.16
N ALA A 277 10.18 -4.08 15.82
CA ALA A 277 8.76 -3.87 16.11
C ALA A 277 7.94 -3.70 14.82
N VAL A 278 8.46 -2.97 13.83
CA VAL A 278 7.83 -2.80 12.52
C VAL A 278 7.71 -4.14 11.80
N LEU A 279 8.76 -4.95 11.78
CA LEU A 279 8.72 -6.29 11.17
C LEU A 279 7.71 -7.21 11.87
N MET A 280 7.66 -7.20 13.21
CA MET A 280 6.69 -7.99 13.98
C MET A 280 5.24 -7.53 13.73
N LEU A 281 4.99 -6.22 13.73
CA LEU A 281 3.66 -5.67 13.42
C LEU A 281 3.23 -6.01 11.99
N PHE A 282 4.18 -5.97 11.05
CA PHE A 282 3.92 -6.33 9.66
C PHE A 282 3.64 -7.83 9.49
N SER A 283 4.37 -8.71 10.20
CA SER A 283 4.08 -10.15 10.25
C SER A 283 2.67 -10.41 10.79
N ALA A 284 2.31 -9.80 11.92
CA ALA A 284 0.98 -9.91 12.51
C ALA A 284 -0.13 -9.38 11.58
N PHE A 285 0.15 -8.34 10.81
CA PHE A 285 -0.75 -7.83 9.78
C PHE A 285 -0.98 -8.86 8.65
N LEU A 286 0.07 -9.48 8.14
CA LEU A 286 -0.05 -10.51 7.09
C LEU A 286 -0.81 -11.75 7.57
N GLU A 287 -0.59 -12.16 8.82
CA GLU A 287 -1.31 -13.29 9.44
C GLU A 287 -2.80 -12.98 9.61
N ALA A 288 -3.14 -11.76 10.01
CA ALA A 288 -4.53 -11.39 10.26
C ALA A 288 -5.31 -11.02 8.98
N TRP A 289 -4.63 -10.58 7.92
CA TRP A 289 -5.22 -10.31 6.59
C TRP A 289 -4.52 -11.11 5.49
N PRO A 290 -4.71 -12.44 5.44
CA PRO A 290 -4.13 -13.25 4.38
C PRO A 290 -4.72 -12.86 3.03
N ARG A 291 -3.88 -12.31 2.14
CA ARG A 291 -4.24 -11.96 0.77
C ARG A 291 -3.42 -12.78 -0.21
N GLY A 292 -3.97 -13.90 -0.65
CA GLY A 292 -3.33 -14.77 -1.64
C GLY A 292 -1.89 -15.13 -1.23
N ALA A 293 -0.97 -15.03 -2.18
CA ALA A 293 0.47 -15.15 -1.96
C ALA A 293 1.11 -13.75 -1.99
N PRO A 294 1.24 -13.07 -0.84
CA PRO A 294 1.73 -11.70 -0.83
C PRO A 294 3.20 -11.63 -1.22
N ILE A 295 3.57 -10.56 -1.91
CA ILE A 295 4.96 -10.23 -2.22
C ILE A 295 5.38 -9.11 -1.29
N VAL A 296 6.42 -9.36 -0.49
CA VAL A 296 6.95 -8.39 0.47
C VAL A 296 8.28 -7.88 -0.04
N ALA A 297 8.34 -6.59 -0.33
CA ALA A 297 9.57 -5.89 -0.66
C ALA A 297 10.00 -5.04 0.55
N LEU A 298 11.20 -5.31 1.04
CA LEU A 298 11.84 -4.59 2.14
C LEU A 298 13.03 -3.80 1.57
N GLU A 299 13.05 -2.51 1.81
CA GLU A 299 14.21 -1.65 1.52
C GLU A 299 15.00 -1.42 2.82
N GLU A 300 16.31 -1.63 2.76
CA GLU A 300 17.24 -1.46 3.90
C GLU A 300 16.72 -2.12 5.20
N PRO A 301 16.39 -3.43 5.20
CA PRO A 301 15.90 -4.12 6.40
C PRO A 301 16.92 -4.19 7.55
N GLU A 302 18.20 -3.92 7.27
CA GLU A 302 19.28 -3.83 8.24
C GLU A 302 19.39 -2.47 8.94
N ALA A 303 18.71 -1.44 8.42
CA ALA A 303 18.76 -0.07 8.93
C ALA A 303 17.94 0.14 10.22
#